data_AF-A0A0B7BVQ4-F1
#
_entry.id   AF-A0A0B7BVQ4-F1
#
_cell.length_a   1.000
_cell.length_b   1.000
_cell.length_c   1.000
_cell.angle_alpha   90.00
_cell.angle_beta   90.00
_cell.angle_gamma   90.00
#
_symmetry.space_group_name_H-M   'P 1'
#
loop_
_entity.id
_entity.type
_entity.pdbx_description
1 polymer ?
#
loop_
_entity_poly.entity_id
_entity_poly.type
_entity_poly.pdbx_seq_one_letter_code
_entity_poly.pdbx_strand_id
1 'polypeptide(L)'
;NAFRGLVNLQALNLEYNHLRKDVYTSGVFDSLIGLKELRLRYNKDENDFYEILIKQLKSLVFLTIDATGNTFSFNSKLPNLTT
;
A
#
# COMPACT_ATOMS: atom_id res chain seq x y z
N ASN A 1 -9.90 10.43 9.05
CA ASN A 1 -9.19 9.38 8.30
C ASN A 1 -10.08 8.97 7.12
N ALA A 2 -9.63 9.18 5.88
CA ALA A 2 -10.48 9.19 4.68
C ALA A 2 -11.11 7.82 4.34
N PHE A 3 -10.44 6.73 4.73
CA PHE A 3 -10.87 5.36 4.42
C PHE A 3 -11.44 4.61 5.63
N ARG A 4 -11.73 5.34 6.73
CA ARG A 4 -12.21 4.73 7.97
C ARG A 4 -13.54 4.02 7.72
N GLY A 5 -13.62 2.75 8.12
CA GLY A 5 -14.84 1.94 8.02
C GLY A 5 -14.99 1.16 6.70
N LEU A 6 -14.08 1.36 5.74
CA LEU A 6 -14.04 0.58 4.50
C LEU A 6 -13.40 -0.80 4.69
N VAL A 7 -13.84 -1.52 5.73
CA VAL A 7 -13.24 -2.79 6.19
C VAL A 7 -13.30 -3.91 5.14
N ASN A 8 -14.24 -3.81 4.20
CA ASN A 8 -14.44 -4.78 3.11
C ASN A 8 -13.83 -4.34 1.77
N LEU A 9 -13.15 -3.18 1.70
CA LEU A 9 -12.55 -2.70 0.46
C LEU A 9 -11.40 -3.63 0.05
N GLN A 10 -11.47 -4.16 -1.17
CA GLN A 10 -10.48 -5.13 -1.67
C GLN A 10 -9.43 -4.49 -2.57
N ALA A 11 -9.78 -3.42 -3.29
CA ALA A 11 -8.87 -2.73 -4.19
C ALA A 11 -8.99 -1.21 -4.00
N LEU A 12 -7.84 -0.53 -3.95
CA LEU A 12 -7.75 0.92 -3.84
C LEU A 12 -6.76 1.44 -4.89
N ASN A 13 -7.25 2.26 -5.81
CA ASN A 13 -6.43 2.94 -6.80
C ASN A 13 -6.30 4.43 -6.43
N LEU A 14 -5.07 4.87 -6.18
CA LEU A 14 -4.71 6.26 -5.92
C LEU A 14 -3.57 6.72 -6.86
N GLU A 15 -3.44 6.08 -8.02
CA GLU A 15 -2.47 6.47 -9.05
C GLU A 15 -2.68 7.92 -9.50
N TYR A 16 -1.61 8.59 -9.93
CA TYR A 16 -1.64 9.97 -10.47
C TYR A 16 -2.25 11.00 -9.51
N ASN A 17 -1.86 10.92 -8.24
CA ASN A 17 -2.23 11.90 -7.22
C ASN A 17 -1.01 12.68 -6.73
N HIS A 18 -1.24 13.55 -5.75
CA HIS A 18 -0.19 14.31 -5.07
C HIS A 18 -0.04 13.85 -3.62
N LEU A 19 -0.09 12.53 -3.39
CA LEU A 19 0.12 11.98 -2.05
C LEU A 19 1.50 12.37 -1.55
N ARG A 20 1.52 12.85 -0.31
CA ARG A 20 2.71 13.29 0.39
C ARG A 20 3.15 12.22 1.37
N LYS A 21 4.41 12.30 1.80
CA LYS A 21 5.05 11.39 2.77
C LYS A 21 4.19 11.05 4.00
N ASP A 22 3.41 12.01 4.49
CA ASP A 22 2.55 11.86 5.69
C ASP A 22 1.49 10.78 5.53
N VAL A 23 0.94 10.59 4.32
CA VAL A 23 -0.05 9.56 4.01
C VAL A 23 0.49 8.16 4.32
N TYR A 24 1.78 7.93 4.08
CA TYR A 24 2.42 6.62 4.28
C TYR A 24 2.80 6.34 5.73
N THR A 25 2.87 7.37 6.59
CA THR A 25 3.25 7.23 8.00
C THR A 25 2.08 7.40 8.96
N SER A 26 0.97 8.02 8.53
CA SER A 26 -0.16 8.38 9.41
C SER A 26 -1.17 7.26 9.67
N GLY A 27 -0.92 6.03 9.22
CA GLY A 27 -1.86 4.90 9.37
C GLY A 27 -3.18 5.13 8.62
N VAL A 28 -3.16 5.87 7.51
CA VAL A 28 -4.38 6.20 6.75
C VAL A 28 -5.08 4.95 6.21
N PHE A 29 -4.32 3.85 6.03
CA PHE A 29 -4.78 2.58 5.49
C PHE A 29 -5.09 1.52 6.57
N ASP A 30 -4.90 1.82 7.85
CA ASP A 30 -5.00 0.83 8.94
C ASP A 30 -6.39 0.16 9.04
N SER A 31 -7.45 0.88 8.65
CA SER A 31 -8.81 0.33 8.65
C SER A 31 -9.15 -0.55 7.45
N LEU A 32 -8.26 -0.65 6.46
CA LEU A 32 -8.47 -1.39 5.22
C LEU A 32 -8.05 -2.86 5.36
N ILE A 33 -8.61 -3.53 6.37
CA ILE A 33 -8.24 -4.91 6.75
C ILE A 33 -8.49 -5.94 5.63
N GLY A 34 -9.43 -5.66 4.73
CA GLY A 34 -9.76 -6.51 3.57
C GLY A 34 -9.00 -6.18 2.29
N LEU A 35 -8.07 -5.21 2.33
CA LEU A 35 -7.39 -4.70 1.15
C LEU A 35 -6.40 -5.72 0.61
N LYS A 36 -6.55 -6.05 -0.67
CA LYS A 36 -5.69 -7.00 -1.40
C LYS A 36 -4.83 -6.30 -2.41
N GLU A 37 -5.30 -5.18 -2.97
CA GLU A 37 -4.64 -4.44 -4.02
C GLU A 37 -4.58 -2.95 -3.69
N LEU A 38 -3.37 -2.38 -3.74
CA LEU A 38 -3.13 -0.96 -3.58
C LEU A 38 -2.24 -0.45 -4.72
N ARG A 39 -2.72 0.55 -5.46
CA ARG A 39 -1.98 1.21 -6.54
C ARG A 39 -1.69 2.65 -6.17
N LEU A 40 -0.40 3.01 -6.19
CA LEU A 40 0.09 4.32 -5.76
C LEU A 40 1.01 4.98 -6.78
N ARG A 41 1.15 4.43 -7.99
CA ARG A 41 2.08 4.96 -9.01
C ARG A 41 1.83 6.43 -9.33
N TYR A 42 2.88 7.12 -9.74
CA TYR A 42 2.83 8.53 -10.11
C TYR A 42 2.32 9.42 -8.97
N ASN A 43 2.75 9.15 -7.74
CA ASN A 43 2.65 10.06 -6.60
C ASN A 43 4.00 10.69 -6.26
N LYS A 44 3.98 11.84 -5.59
CA LYS A 44 5.15 12.71 -5.45
C LYS A 44 6.30 12.11 -4.62
N ASP A 45 5.96 11.30 -3.61
CA ASP A 45 6.90 10.80 -2.61
C ASP A 45 6.92 9.25 -2.54
N GLU A 46 6.61 8.55 -3.63
CA GLU A 46 6.34 7.10 -3.63
C GLU A 46 7.56 6.19 -3.38
N ASN A 47 8.78 6.63 -3.72
CA ASN A 47 9.96 5.75 -3.79
C ASN A 47 10.58 5.36 -2.44
N ASP A 48 10.38 6.14 -1.36
CA ASP A 48 11.15 5.97 -0.11
C ASP A 48 10.37 5.33 1.05
N PHE A 49 9.06 5.05 0.89
CA PHE A 49 8.17 4.69 2.03
C PHE A 49 7.48 3.32 1.92
N TYR A 50 7.90 2.48 0.97
CA TYR A 50 7.28 1.17 0.74
C TYR A 50 7.38 0.24 1.95
N GLU A 51 8.51 0.24 2.68
CA GLU A 51 8.68 -0.61 3.86
C GLU A 51 7.69 -0.28 4.99
N ILE A 52 7.33 1.00 5.13
CA ILE A 52 6.38 1.46 6.15
C ILE A 52 4.96 1.02 5.77
N LEU A 53 4.59 1.20 4.50
CA LEU A 53 3.31 0.77 3.93
C LEU A 53 3.07 -0.73 4.08
N ILE A 54 4.09 -1.55 3.79
CA ILE A 54 4.00 -3.01 3.88
C ILE A 54 3.79 -3.47 5.32
N LYS A 55 4.41 -2.80 6.31
CA LYS A 55 4.20 -3.11 7.73
C LYS A 55 2.78 -2.83 8.22
N GLN A 56 2.11 -1.85 7.62
CA GLN A 56 0.74 -1.47 7.97
C GLN A 56 -0.30 -2.41 7.33
N LEU A 57 -0.07 -2.84 6.09
CA LEU A 57 -1.05 -3.58 5.29
C LEU A 57 -0.78 -5.09 5.27
N LYS A 58 -1.08 -5.76 6.38
CA LYS A 58 -0.81 -7.21 6.56
C LYS A 58 -1.60 -8.14 5.63
N SER A 59 -2.72 -7.68 5.09
CA SER A 59 -3.58 -8.46 4.19
C SER A 59 -3.25 -8.28 2.71
N LEU A 60 -2.27 -7.43 2.39
CA LEU A 60 -1.98 -7.05 1.02
C LEU A 60 -1.40 -8.24 0.23
N VAL A 61 -1.89 -8.41 -1.00
CA VAL A 61 -1.41 -9.44 -1.95
C VAL A 61 -0.69 -8.78 -3.12
N PHE A 62 -1.11 -7.58 -3.50
CA PHE A 62 -0.58 -6.83 -4.63
C PHE A 62 -0.32 -5.38 -4.25
N LEU A 63 0.90 -4.92 -4.49
CA LEU A 63 1.31 -3.53 -4.32
C LEU A 63 1.96 -3.02 -5.62
N THR A 64 1.50 -1.87 -6.12
CA THR A 64 2.15 -1.20 -7.24
C THR A 64 2.52 0.22 -6.84
N ILE A 65 3.82 0.54 -6.84
CA ILE A 65 4.38 1.77 -6.26
C ILE A 65 5.39 2.50 -7.14
N ASP A 66 5.80 1.95 -8.29
CA ASP A 66 6.80 2.63 -9.15
C ASP A 66 6.28 3.02 -10.54
N ALA A 67 6.82 4.13 -11.05
CA ALA A 67 6.58 4.66 -12.39
C ALA A 67 7.16 3.78 -13.52
N THR A 68 8.07 2.85 -13.20
CA THR A 68 8.69 1.92 -14.16
C THR A 68 7.82 0.71 -14.49
N GLY A 69 6.71 0.52 -13.78
CA GLY A 69 5.79 -0.60 -13.96
C GLY A 69 6.24 -1.88 -13.25
N ASN A 70 7.24 -1.84 -12.37
CA ASN A 70 7.56 -3.00 -11.55
C ASN A 70 6.44 -3.16 -10.52
N THR A 71 5.74 -4.27 -10.64
CA THR A 71 4.73 -4.69 -9.68
C THR A 71 5.42 -5.53 -8.63
N PHE A 72 5.52 -5.03 -7.41
CA PHE A 72 5.94 -5.84 -6.27
C PHE A 72 4.73 -6.69 -5.83
N SER A 73 4.66 -7.91 -6.35
CA SER A 73 3.65 -8.87 -5.92
C SER A 73 4.12 -9.52 -4.61
N PHE A 74 3.47 -9.19 -3.49
CA PHE A 74 3.66 -9.90 -2.23
C PHE A 74 2.66 -11.03 -2.16
N ASN A 75 3.05 -12.22 -2.60
CA ASN A 75 2.24 -13.39 -2.32
C ASN A 75 2.33 -13.64 -0.80
N SER A 76 1.24 -13.39 -0.08
CA SER A 76 1.13 -13.52 1.39
C SER A 76 1.33 -14.96 1.91
N LYS A 77 1.90 -15.86 1.09
CA LYS A 77 2.31 -17.22 1.41
C LYS A 77 3.83 -17.41 1.57
N LEU A 78 4.67 -16.39 1.34
CA LEU A 78 6.10 -16.56 1.63
C LEU A 78 6.33 -16.49 3.15
N PRO A 79 6.83 -17.57 3.78
CA PRO A 79 7.17 -17.55 5.19
C PRO A 79 8.29 -16.53 5.43
N ASN A 80 8.23 -15.88 6.59
CA ASN A 80 9.24 -14.97 7.11
C ASN A 80 10.66 -15.39 6.72
N LEU A 81 11.31 -14.65 5.81
CA LEU A 81 12.76 -14.66 5.72
C LEU A 81 13.25 -13.54 6.63
N THR A 82 13.44 -13.91 7.89
CA THR A 82 14.32 -13.20 8.80
C THR A 82 15.74 -13.30 8.27
N THR A 83 16.42 -12.17 8.12
CA THR A 83 17.88 -12.08 8.23
C THR A 83 18.23 -11.36 9.52
#